data_AF-A0A951D215-F1
#
_entry.id   AF-A0A951D215-F1
#
_cell.length_a   1.000
_cell.length_b   1.000
_cell.length_c   1.000
_cell.angle_alpha   90.00
_cell.angle_beta   90.00
_cell.angle_gamma   90.00
#
_symmetry.space_group_name_H-M   'P 1'
#
loop_
_entity.id
_entity.type
_entity.pdbx_description
1 polymer ?
#
loop_
_entity_poly.entity_id
_entity_poly.type
_entity_poly.pdbx_seq_one_letter_code
_entity_poly.pdbx_strand_id
1 'polypeptide(L)'
;MHRVNWRLALLALAAILALAGCGGSGEVANDVGAVVGMIDRAELTAGAANLQLWYQAHGTYAGAASGVSGVTVARAGGNAWCLQTANAHEVGPGGTPAGGAC
;
A
#
# COMPACT_ATOMS: atom_id res chain seq x y z
N MET A 1 31.18 -52.83 -15.24
CA MET A 1 30.22 -52.96 -14.11
C MET A 1 30.50 -51.85 -13.09
N HIS A 2 29.96 -50.64 -13.31
CA HIS A 2 30.10 -49.52 -12.37
C HIS A 2 28.99 -49.63 -11.33
N ARG A 3 29.31 -50.16 -10.14
CA ARG A 3 28.43 -50.08 -8.98
C ARG A 3 28.47 -48.65 -8.46
N VAL A 4 27.68 -47.77 -9.08
CA VAL A 4 27.39 -46.45 -8.52
C VAL A 4 26.77 -46.68 -7.16
N ASN A 5 27.48 -46.29 -6.11
CA ASN A 5 27.03 -46.41 -4.73
C ASN A 5 25.80 -45.51 -4.53
N TRP A 6 24.62 -46.09 -4.78
CA TRP A 6 23.29 -45.48 -4.68
C TRP A 6 23.06 -44.68 -3.39
N ARG A 7 23.72 -45.08 -2.30
CA ARG A 7 23.70 -44.39 -1.00
C ARG A 7 24.31 -42.98 -1.04
N LEU A 8 25.34 -42.76 -1.86
CA LEU A 8 25.97 -41.44 -2.02
C LEU A 8 25.12 -40.52 -2.90
N ALA A 9 24.41 -41.06 -3.89
CA ALA A 9 23.52 -40.28 -4.75
C ALA A 9 22.29 -39.76 -3.99
N LEU A 10 21.73 -40.55 -3.05
CA LEU A 10 20.61 -40.12 -2.22
C LEU A 10 20.98 -39.04 -1.19
N LEU A 11 22.18 -39.10 -0.63
CA LEU A 11 22.67 -38.09 0.31
C LEU A 11 22.94 -36.74 -0.35
N ALA A 12 23.44 -36.73 -1.60
CA ALA A 12 23.63 -35.51 -2.36
C ALA A 12 22.29 -34.86 -2.75
N LEU A 13 21.26 -35.64 -3.07
CA LEU A 13 19.94 -35.11 -3.40
C LEU A 13 19.23 -34.49 -2.19
N ALA A 14 19.38 -35.08 -1.00
CA ALA A 14 18.78 -34.59 0.24
C ALA A 14 19.37 -33.24 0.69
N ALA A 15 20.67 -32.98 0.44
CA ALA A 15 21.30 -31.70 0.77
C ALA A 15 20.83 -30.55 -0.13
N ILE A 16 20.49 -30.83 -1.39
CA ILE A 16 20.04 -29.81 -2.36
C ILE A 16 18.59 -29.36 -2.05
N LEU A 17 17.75 -30.27 -1.53
CA LEU A 17 16.36 -29.96 -1.14
C LEU A 17 16.22 -29.16 0.16
N ALA A 18 17.26 -29.11 1.01
CA ALA A 18 17.22 -28.36 2.27
C ALA A 18 17.56 -26.85 2.12
N LEU A 19 18.24 -26.44 1.04
CA LEU A 19 18.56 -25.03 0.79
C LEU A 19 17.46 -24.26 0.02
N ALA A 20 16.47 -24.94 -0.54
CA ALA A 20 15.37 -24.30 -1.30
C ALA A 20 14.11 -24.03 -0.46
N GLY A 21 14.12 -24.35 0.84
CA GLY A 21 12.95 -24.29 1.71
C GLY A 21 12.75 -23.00 2.51
N CYS A 22 13.56 -21.96 2.31
CA CYS A 22 13.47 -20.73 3.10
C CYS A 22 13.55 -19.50 2.19
N GLY A 23 12.40 -18.98 1.74
CA GLY A 23 12.36 -17.75 0.92
C GLY A 23 11.19 -17.61 -0.05
N GLY A 24 10.06 -18.31 0.17
CA GLY A 24 8.94 -18.28 -0.80
C GLY A 24 7.80 -17.35 -0.42
N SER A 25 7.53 -17.18 0.86
CA SER A 25 6.27 -16.56 1.33
C SER A 25 6.45 -15.13 1.87
N GLY A 26 7.67 -14.76 2.26
CA GLY A 26 7.98 -13.44 2.81
C GLY A 26 8.21 -12.38 1.73
N GLU A 27 8.97 -12.71 0.68
CA GLU A 27 9.23 -11.77 -0.43
C GLU A 27 7.96 -11.41 -1.21
N VAL A 28 7.12 -12.41 -1.58
CA VAL A 28 5.88 -12.16 -2.33
C VAL A 28 4.86 -11.31 -1.55
N ALA A 29 4.78 -11.48 -0.22
CA ALA A 29 3.91 -10.66 0.61
C ALA A 29 4.39 -9.21 0.70
N ASN A 30 5.72 -9.00 0.71
CA ASN A 30 6.33 -7.68 0.71
C ASN A 30 6.08 -6.94 -0.61
N ASP A 31 6.22 -7.63 -1.75
CA ASP A 31 5.96 -7.05 -3.08
C ASP A 31 4.49 -6.62 -3.26
N VAL A 32 3.53 -7.47 -2.86
CA VAL A 32 2.11 -7.10 -2.92
C VAL A 32 1.82 -5.91 -2.00
N GLY A 33 2.40 -5.87 -0.79
CA GLY A 33 2.28 -4.73 0.11
C GLY A 33 2.80 -3.44 -0.51
N ALA A 34 3.92 -3.49 -1.23
CA ALA A 34 4.47 -2.34 -1.95
C ALA A 34 3.56 -1.88 -3.09
N VAL A 35 2.96 -2.81 -3.86
CA VAL A 35 2.00 -2.49 -4.91
C VAL A 35 0.73 -1.86 -4.35
N VAL A 36 0.16 -2.41 -3.28
CA VAL A 36 -1.01 -1.83 -2.61
C VAL A 36 -0.69 -0.42 -2.10
N GLY A 37 0.48 -0.20 -1.50
CA GLY A 37 0.91 1.12 -1.08
C GLY A 37 1.05 2.14 -2.23
N MET A 38 1.48 1.69 -3.43
CA MET A 38 1.50 2.54 -4.62
C MET A 38 0.09 2.91 -5.10
N ILE A 39 -0.86 1.97 -5.04
CA ILE A 39 -2.26 2.21 -5.39
C ILE A 39 -2.88 3.21 -4.41
N ASP A 40 -2.73 2.98 -3.10
CA ASP A 40 -3.21 3.89 -2.05
C ASP A 40 -2.71 5.33 -2.27
N ARG A 41 -1.42 5.49 -2.62
CA ARG A 41 -0.85 6.81 -2.93
C ARG A 41 -1.51 7.45 -4.15
N ALA A 42 -1.75 6.69 -5.22
CA ALA A 42 -2.35 7.20 -6.43
C ALA A 42 -3.80 7.62 -6.20
N GLU A 43 -4.58 6.83 -5.46
CA GLU A 43 -5.96 7.14 -5.10
C GLU A 43 -6.05 8.39 -4.21
N LEU A 44 -5.21 8.50 -3.18
CA LEU A 44 -5.13 9.69 -2.33
C LEU A 44 -4.73 10.93 -3.14
N THR A 45 -3.79 10.80 -4.09
CA THR A 45 -3.37 11.90 -4.97
C THR A 45 -4.52 12.38 -5.85
N ALA A 46 -5.27 11.45 -6.46
CA ALA A 46 -6.43 11.79 -7.27
C ALA A 46 -7.54 12.45 -6.43
N GLY A 47 -7.79 11.95 -5.22
CA GLY A 47 -8.73 12.57 -4.28
C GLY A 47 -8.32 13.99 -3.91
N ALA A 48 -7.03 14.21 -3.62
CA ALA A 48 -6.50 15.53 -3.28
C ALA A 48 -6.69 16.55 -4.42
N ALA A 49 -6.48 16.12 -5.67
CA ALA A 49 -6.73 16.95 -6.84
C ALA A 49 -8.21 17.36 -6.94
N ASN A 50 -9.14 16.43 -6.69
CA ASN A 50 -10.58 16.73 -6.67
C ASN A 50 -10.96 17.73 -5.58
N LEU A 51 -10.37 17.61 -4.38
CA LEU A 51 -10.57 18.59 -3.30
C LEU A 51 -10.03 19.97 -3.71
N GLN A 52 -8.89 20.02 -4.38
CA GLN A 52 -8.32 21.29 -4.86
C GLN A 52 -9.21 21.94 -5.93
N LEU A 53 -9.82 21.15 -6.82
CA LEU A 53 -10.80 21.65 -7.79
C LEU A 53 -12.05 22.18 -7.09
N TRP A 54 -12.55 21.47 -6.07
CA TRP A 54 -13.68 21.92 -5.27
C TRP A 54 -13.40 23.25 -4.56
N TYR A 55 -12.23 23.39 -3.93
CA TYR A 55 -11.81 24.62 -3.27
C TYR A 55 -11.70 25.79 -4.25
N GLN A 56 -11.19 25.56 -5.46
CA GLN A 56 -11.17 26.60 -6.49
C GLN A 56 -12.59 27.07 -6.89
N ALA A 57 -13.57 26.17 -6.86
CA ALA A 57 -14.96 26.50 -7.20
C ALA A 57 -15.75 27.13 -6.04
N HIS A 58 -15.47 26.76 -4.79
CA HIS A 58 -16.30 27.12 -3.62
C HIS A 58 -15.58 27.98 -2.58
N GLY A 59 -14.26 28.11 -2.66
CA GLY A 59 -13.44 28.81 -1.66
C GLY A 59 -13.36 28.09 -0.30
N THR A 60 -13.81 26.84 -0.22
CA THR A 60 -13.75 26.00 0.98
C THR A 60 -13.69 24.53 0.59
N TYR A 61 -13.14 23.66 1.44
CA TYR A 61 -13.24 22.20 1.28
C TYR A 61 -14.51 21.62 1.90
N ALA A 62 -15.27 22.39 2.69
CA ALA A 62 -16.50 21.92 3.31
C ALA A 62 -17.48 21.37 2.25
N GLY A 63 -17.96 20.13 2.46
CA GLY A 63 -18.86 19.44 1.53
C GLY A 63 -18.17 18.79 0.33
N ALA A 64 -16.85 18.90 0.19
CA ALA A 64 -16.11 18.24 -0.88
C ALA A 64 -16.19 16.71 -0.75
N ALA A 65 -16.29 16.03 -1.87
CA ALA A 65 -16.11 14.59 -1.99
C ALA A 65 -14.74 14.26 -2.59
N SER A 66 -14.16 13.11 -2.23
CA SER A 66 -12.91 12.62 -2.83
C SER A 66 -13.09 12.29 -4.31
N GLY A 67 -14.28 11.83 -4.72
CA GLY A 67 -14.56 11.39 -6.09
C GLY A 67 -13.82 10.11 -6.51
N VAL A 68 -13.11 9.47 -5.59
CA VAL A 68 -12.31 8.26 -5.83
C VAL A 68 -12.86 7.14 -4.96
N SER A 69 -13.12 5.98 -5.57
CA SER A 69 -13.56 4.79 -4.85
C SER A 69 -12.49 4.36 -3.84
N GLY A 70 -12.89 3.95 -2.63
CA GLY A 70 -11.94 3.54 -1.58
C GLY A 70 -11.29 4.68 -0.80
N VAL A 71 -11.45 5.95 -1.24
CA VAL A 71 -10.94 7.13 -0.55
C VAL A 71 -12.07 7.86 0.16
N THR A 72 -11.96 8.03 1.46
CA THR A 72 -12.91 8.77 2.29
C THR A 72 -12.37 10.14 2.65
N VAL A 73 -13.25 11.15 2.65
CA VAL A 73 -12.95 12.48 3.20
C VAL A 73 -13.26 12.45 4.69
N ALA A 74 -12.24 12.26 5.51
CA ALA A 74 -12.40 12.18 6.97
C ALA A 74 -12.55 13.57 7.61
N ARG A 75 -11.91 14.59 7.02
CA ARG A 75 -12.10 15.98 7.40
C ARG A 75 -12.07 16.87 6.17
N ALA A 76 -12.99 17.83 6.09
CA ALA A 76 -12.92 18.91 5.12
C ALA A 76 -13.51 20.19 5.72
N GLY A 77 -12.66 21.20 5.93
CA GLY A 77 -13.02 22.47 6.55
C GLY A 77 -12.79 23.65 5.62
N GLY A 78 -12.66 24.85 6.21
CA GLY A 78 -12.37 26.10 5.49
C GLY A 78 -11.17 25.95 4.57
N ASN A 79 -9.99 25.70 5.16
CA ASN A 79 -8.71 25.71 4.44
C ASN A 79 -7.90 24.44 4.63
N ALA A 80 -8.46 23.39 5.25
CA ALA A 80 -7.77 22.15 5.57
C ALA A 80 -8.64 20.94 5.30
N TRP A 81 -8.00 19.81 4.98
CA TRP A 81 -8.65 18.54 4.72
C TRP A 81 -7.76 17.35 5.09
N CYS A 82 -8.39 16.18 5.19
CA CYS A 82 -7.72 14.90 5.40
C CYS A 82 -8.46 13.81 4.64
N LEU A 83 -7.72 13.07 3.81
CA LEU A 83 -8.18 11.93 3.02
C LEU A 83 -7.62 10.64 3.60
N GLN A 84 -8.39 9.56 3.51
CA GLN A 84 -8.01 8.28 4.06
C GLN A 84 -8.48 7.13 3.15
N THR A 85 -7.60 6.14 2.97
CA THR A 85 -7.93 4.81 2.46
C THR A 85 -7.92 3.80 3.61
N ALA A 86 -8.09 2.51 3.32
CA ALA A 86 -7.95 1.47 4.34
C ALA A 86 -6.55 1.45 5.00
N ASN A 87 -5.50 1.80 4.26
CA ASN A 87 -4.11 1.60 4.70
C ASN A 87 -3.28 2.90 4.79
N ALA A 88 -3.78 4.02 4.28
CA ALA A 88 -3.02 5.27 4.19
C ALA A 88 -3.89 6.50 4.43
N HIS A 89 -3.24 7.62 4.74
CA HIS A 89 -3.87 8.94 4.82
C HIS A 89 -3.04 10.01 4.11
N GLU A 90 -3.70 11.07 3.69
CA GLU A 90 -3.10 12.27 3.10
C GLU A 90 -3.69 13.51 3.78
N VAL A 91 -2.84 14.45 4.18
CA VAL A 91 -3.27 15.71 4.80
C VAL A 91 -3.11 16.86 3.83
N GLY A 92 -4.14 17.70 3.76
CA GLY A 92 -4.13 18.93 2.98
C GLY A 92 -3.41 20.08 3.67
N PRO A 93 -3.42 21.27 3.05
CA PRO A 93 -2.89 22.49 3.64
C PRO A 93 -3.46 22.73 5.03
N GLY A 94 -2.60 23.00 6.03
CA GLY A 94 -3.05 23.20 7.41
C GLY A 94 -3.68 21.97 8.09
N GLY A 95 -3.68 20.80 7.44
CA GLY A 95 -4.03 19.54 8.04
C GLY A 95 -2.91 19.08 8.98
N THR A 96 -3.24 18.78 10.23
CA THR A 96 -2.32 18.08 11.12
C THR A 96 -2.51 16.58 10.93
N PRO A 97 -1.46 15.80 10.66
CA PRO A 97 -1.57 14.35 10.75
C PRO A 97 -1.91 14.01 12.20
N ALA A 98 -3.16 13.64 12.45
CA ALA A 98 -3.58 13.15 13.76
C ALA A 98 -3.06 11.70 13.93
N GLY A 99 -2.64 11.34 15.13
CA GLY A 99 -2.38 9.94 15.45
C GLY A 99 -3.70 9.17 15.42
N GLY A 100 -3.92 8.37 14.37
CA GLY A 100 -5.16 7.61 14.15
C GLY A 100 -5.72 7.78 12.74
N ALA A 101 -6.99 7.43 12.56
CA ALA A 101 -7.76 7.93 11.43
C ALA A 101 -7.71 9.48 11.47
N CYS A 102 -7.63 10.09 10.29
CA CYS A 102 -7.90 11.51 10.11
C CYS A 102 -9.12 11.97 10.96
#